data_AF-A0A327ZHX4-F1
#
_entry.id   AF-A0A327ZHX4-F1
#
_cell.length_a   1.000
_cell.length_b   1.000
_cell.length_c   1.000
_cell.angle_alpha   90.00
_cell.angle_beta   90.00
_cell.angle_gamma   90.00
#
_symmetry.space_group_name_H-M   'P 1'
#
loop_
_entity.id
_entity.type
_entity.pdbx_description
1 polymer ?
#
loop_
_entity_poly.entity_id
_entity_poly.type
_entity_poly.pdbx_seq_one_letter_code
_entity_poly.pdbx_strand_id
1 'polypeptide(L)'
;MLSLFETSTVKTLWRSYGAHVSGDRLVVSDHPRRQTLCASYLRALLTGPYRHVWLRMVDRERSGEINFSAVAKVLARTAELDTPDGVDHRGLRDRVRRALSQDRLTTSTLDLFIRGFGIHGPETERLWILLLGGPVVPEPRTPQSLRRSSAAPADH
;
A
#
# COMPACT_ATOMS: atom_id res chain seq x y z
N MET A 1 -20.20 -24.09 -3.36
CA MET A 1 -19.70 -22.86 -4.01
C MET A 1 -19.44 -21.81 -2.93
N LEU A 2 -18.22 -21.79 -2.38
CA LEU A 2 -17.74 -20.72 -1.50
C LEU A 2 -16.33 -20.36 -1.96
N SER A 3 -16.15 -19.10 -2.35
CA SER A 3 -14.89 -18.54 -2.84
C SER A 3 -13.96 -18.32 -1.65
N LEU A 4 -12.98 -19.22 -1.49
CA LEU A 4 -11.78 -19.01 -0.67
C LEU A 4 -10.94 -17.92 -1.36
N PHE A 5 -11.15 -16.66 -1.00
CA PHE A 5 -10.21 -15.59 -1.35
C PHE A 5 -9.03 -15.66 -0.38
N GLU A 6 -7.92 -16.16 -0.92
CA GLU A 6 -6.66 -16.49 -0.27
C GLU A 6 -6.00 -15.23 0.35
N THR A 7 -6.13 -15.08 1.67
CA THR A 7 -5.48 -14.05 2.50
C THR A 7 -4.01 -14.36 2.79
N SER A 8 -3.29 -15.05 1.90
CA SER A 8 -2.00 -15.69 2.23
C SER A 8 -0.76 -15.16 1.49
N THR A 9 -0.83 -13.98 0.87
CA THR A 9 0.29 -13.50 0.02
C THR A 9 1.15 -12.40 0.67
N VAL A 10 0.62 -11.64 1.63
CA VAL A 10 1.34 -10.50 2.22
C VAL A 10 2.38 -10.89 3.27
N LYS A 11 2.18 -11.99 4.01
CA LYS A 11 3.07 -12.39 5.11
C LYS A 11 4.38 -13.04 4.65
N THR A 12 4.41 -13.65 3.46
CA THR A 12 5.61 -14.31 2.90
C THR A 12 6.49 -13.32 2.12
N LEU A 13 5.95 -12.16 1.75
CA LEU A 13 6.64 -11.13 0.97
C LEU A 13 7.67 -10.32 1.77
N TRP A 14 7.55 -10.28 3.10
CA TRP A 14 8.37 -9.39 3.92
C TRP A 14 9.68 -10.01 4.44
N ARG A 15 9.88 -11.32 4.32
CA ARG A 15 11.13 -11.99 4.77
C ARG A 15 12.33 -11.81 3.83
N SER A 16 12.15 -11.25 2.62
CA SER A 16 13.20 -11.20 1.60
C SER A 16 13.76 -9.80 1.27
N TYR A 17 13.19 -8.73 1.83
CA TYR A 17 13.68 -7.36 1.61
C TYR A 17 14.66 -6.91 2.71
N GLY A 18 15.75 -7.65 2.84
CA GLY A 18 16.95 -7.23 3.53
C GLY A 18 18.13 -7.35 2.56
N ALA A 19 18.44 -6.31 1.80
CA ALA A 19 19.68 -6.25 1.04
C ALA A 19 20.09 -4.80 0.76
N HIS A 20 21.35 -4.53 1.11
CA HIS A 20 22.15 -3.35 0.88
C HIS A 20 21.90 -2.61 -0.44
N VAL A 21 21.88 -1.27 -0.37
CA VAL A 21 22.27 -0.42 -1.49
C VAL A 21 23.43 0.44 -1.03
N SER A 22 24.64 0.05 -1.46
CA SER A 22 25.87 0.83 -1.32
C SER A 22 26.26 1.32 -2.72
N GLY A 23 26.41 2.65 -2.86
CA GLY A 23 27.24 3.33 -3.87
C GLY A 23 26.83 3.23 -5.34
N ASP A 24 26.09 4.23 -5.84
CA ASP A 24 26.59 5.12 -6.91
C ASP A 24 25.73 6.41 -6.98
N ARG A 25 26.35 7.54 -7.26
CA ARG A 25 25.85 8.89 -6.99
C ARG A 25 24.93 9.38 -8.12
N LEU A 26 23.66 8.96 -8.12
CA LEU A 26 22.58 9.71 -8.79
C LEU A 26 21.98 10.71 -7.79
N VAL A 27 22.33 11.98 -7.96
CA VAL A 27 21.71 13.08 -7.20
C VAL A 27 20.27 13.26 -7.67
N VAL A 28 19.37 12.39 -7.22
CA VAL A 28 17.92 12.61 -7.29
C VAL A 28 17.57 13.63 -6.21
N SER A 29 17.67 14.92 -6.50
CA SER A 29 17.23 15.99 -5.57
C SER A 29 15.73 16.30 -5.65
N ASP A 30 14.92 15.37 -6.19
CA ASP A 30 13.48 15.56 -6.49
C ASP A 30 12.53 14.88 -5.47
N HIS A 31 13.07 14.28 -4.42
CA HIS A 31 12.32 13.55 -3.38
C HIS A 31 11.12 14.29 -2.77
N PRO A 32 11.21 15.58 -2.36
CA PRO A 32 10.05 16.27 -1.77
C PRO A 32 8.94 16.57 -2.78
N ARG A 33 9.29 16.85 -4.05
CA ARG A 33 8.30 17.06 -5.12
C ARG A 33 7.57 15.77 -5.45
N ARG A 34 8.30 14.64 -5.54
CA ARG A 34 7.74 13.30 -5.77
C ARG A 34 6.78 12.87 -4.67
N GLN A 35 7.20 13.03 -3.41
CA GLN A 35 6.33 12.75 -2.26
C GLN A 35 5.08 13.61 -2.30
N THR A 36 5.20 14.88 -2.68
CA THR A 36 4.06 15.80 -2.84
C THR A 36 3.11 15.37 -3.96
N LEU A 37 3.63 14.99 -5.13
CA LEU A 37 2.83 14.51 -6.26
C LEU A 37 2.12 13.20 -5.91
N CYS A 38 2.82 12.26 -5.30
CA CYS A 38 2.25 11.00 -4.83
C CYS A 38 1.17 11.25 -3.75
N ALA A 39 1.42 12.12 -2.77
CA ALA A 39 0.45 12.50 -1.74
C ALA A 39 -0.80 13.18 -2.34
N SER A 40 -0.62 14.04 -3.33
CA SER A 40 -1.72 14.71 -4.04
C SER A 40 -2.57 13.70 -4.82
N TYR A 41 -1.93 12.78 -5.55
CA TYR A 41 -2.64 11.72 -6.27
C TYR A 41 -3.37 10.76 -5.31
N LEU A 42 -2.71 10.35 -4.23
CA LEU A 42 -3.33 9.56 -3.18
C LEU A 42 -4.54 10.28 -2.58
N ARG A 43 -4.42 11.57 -2.27
CA ARG A 43 -5.54 12.38 -1.76
C ARG A 43 -6.72 12.39 -2.75
N ALA A 44 -6.46 12.57 -4.05
CA ALA A 44 -7.50 12.53 -5.08
C ALA A 44 -8.23 11.17 -5.12
N LEU A 45 -7.49 10.06 -5.01
CA LEU A 45 -8.08 8.72 -4.91
C LEU A 45 -8.98 8.58 -3.66
N LEU A 46 -8.50 9.06 -2.51
CA LEU A 46 -9.24 9.00 -1.25
C LEU A 46 -10.48 9.90 -1.25
N THR A 47 -10.47 11.05 -1.91
CA THR A 47 -11.65 11.93 -1.98
C THR A 47 -12.60 11.58 -3.13
N GLY A 48 -12.15 10.80 -4.11
CA GLY A 48 -12.95 10.33 -5.25
C GLY A 48 -13.37 8.86 -5.09
N PRO A 49 -12.79 7.93 -5.87
CA PRO A 49 -13.26 6.54 -5.96
C PRO A 49 -13.27 5.79 -4.62
N TYR A 50 -12.29 6.05 -3.74
CA TYR A 50 -12.16 5.37 -2.46
C TYR A 50 -12.82 6.14 -1.29
N ARG A 51 -13.56 7.21 -1.58
CA ARG A 51 -14.25 8.04 -0.57
C ARG A 51 -15.17 7.22 0.33
N HIS A 52 -15.89 6.29 -0.29
CA HIS A 52 -16.85 5.43 0.40
C HIS A 52 -16.21 4.55 1.48
N VAL A 53 -14.91 4.23 1.39
CA VAL A 53 -14.22 3.35 2.34
C VAL A 53 -14.08 4.03 3.70
N TRP A 54 -13.58 5.26 3.73
CA TRP A 54 -13.42 6.01 4.98
C TRP A 54 -14.72 6.66 5.44
N LEU A 55 -15.66 6.99 4.54
CA LEU A 55 -16.97 7.51 4.94
C LEU A 55 -17.72 6.58 5.90
N ARG A 56 -17.59 5.26 5.73
CA ARG A 56 -18.19 4.25 6.63
C ARG A 56 -17.65 4.32 8.07
N MET A 57 -16.50 4.97 8.28
CA MET A 57 -15.83 5.09 9.59
C MET A 57 -16.12 6.44 10.29
N VAL A 58 -16.90 7.31 9.65
CA VAL A 58 -17.24 8.64 10.15
C VAL A 58 -18.39 8.54 11.15
N ASP A 59 -18.13 8.91 12.41
CA ASP A 59 -19.20 8.99 13.42
C ASP A 59 -20.04 10.27 13.27
N ARG A 60 -19.43 11.36 12.77
CA ARG A 60 -20.07 12.66 12.54
C ARG A 60 -19.51 13.28 11.27
N GLU A 61 -20.34 13.46 10.25
CA GLU A 61 -19.93 14.10 9.01
C GLU A 61 -19.73 15.60 9.25
N ARG A 62 -18.50 16.07 9.10
CA ARG A 62 -18.19 17.49 8.94
C ARG A 62 -17.74 17.68 7.51
N SER A 63 -18.56 18.40 6.74
CA SER A 63 -18.27 19.10 5.49
C SER A 63 -17.15 18.51 4.63
N GLY A 64 -17.52 17.83 3.52
CA GLY A 64 -16.84 17.74 2.21
C GLY A 64 -15.33 17.42 2.09
N GLU A 65 -14.58 17.49 3.18
CA GLU A 65 -13.14 17.34 3.28
C GLU A 65 -12.80 15.94 3.77
N ILE A 66 -11.54 15.59 3.59
CA ILE A 66 -11.03 14.30 4.06
C ILE A 66 -11.07 14.23 5.59
N ASN A 67 -11.80 13.25 6.13
CA ASN A 67 -11.83 13.02 7.56
C ASN A 67 -10.60 12.17 7.98
N PHE A 68 -9.54 12.83 8.42
CA PHE A 68 -8.28 12.18 8.81
C PHE A 68 -8.46 11.13 9.92
N SER A 69 -9.41 11.33 10.84
CA SER A 69 -9.71 10.34 11.89
C SER A 69 -10.34 9.09 11.30
N ALA A 70 -11.27 9.23 10.35
CA ALA A 70 -11.90 8.12 9.68
C ALA A 70 -10.91 7.33 8.82
N VAL A 71 -10.03 8.03 8.10
CA VAL A 71 -8.91 7.42 7.36
C VAL A 71 -7.98 6.66 8.31
N ALA A 72 -7.62 7.24 9.46
CA ALA A 72 -6.79 6.58 10.46
C ALA A 72 -7.44 5.30 11.01
N LYS A 73 -8.77 5.26 11.17
CA LYS A 73 -9.49 4.03 11.57
C LYS A 73 -9.38 2.92 10.52
N VAL A 74 -9.48 3.25 9.23
CA VAL A 74 -9.29 2.27 8.14
C VAL A 74 -7.88 1.68 8.20
N LEU A 75 -6.87 2.54 8.34
CA LEU A 75 -5.48 2.10 8.42
C LEU A 75 -5.20 1.31 9.71
N ALA A 76 -5.80 1.69 10.84
CA ALA A 76 -5.62 1.00 12.11
C ALA A 76 -6.13 -0.44 12.02
N ARG A 77 -7.34 -0.63 11.48
CA ARG A 77 -7.89 -1.97 11.24
C ARG A 77 -6.99 -2.84 10.37
N THR A 78 -6.25 -2.22 9.44
CA THR A 78 -5.30 -2.94 8.57
C THR A 78 -4.02 -3.28 9.33
N ALA A 79 -3.48 -2.33 10.10
CA ALA A 79 -2.27 -2.53 10.89
C ALA A 79 -2.48 -3.53 12.04
N GLU A 80 -3.68 -3.59 12.63
CA GLU A 80 -4.07 -4.57 13.64
C GLU A 80 -4.03 -6.02 13.12
N LEU A 81 -4.27 -6.22 11.82
CA LEU A 81 -4.14 -7.54 11.18
C LEU A 81 -2.68 -8.00 11.09
N ASP A 82 -1.74 -7.06 11.00
CA ASP A 82 -0.30 -7.33 10.91
C ASP A 82 0.35 -7.44 12.29
N THR A 83 -0.10 -6.63 13.26
CA THR A 83 0.46 -6.56 14.62
C THR A 83 -0.65 -6.53 15.67
N PRO A 84 -0.87 -7.64 16.40
CA PRO A 84 -1.93 -7.74 17.41
C PRO A 84 -1.64 -6.96 18.71
N ASP A 85 -0.41 -6.47 18.92
CA ASP A 85 0.02 -5.78 20.14
C ASP A 85 -0.52 -4.34 20.30
N GLY A 86 -1.47 -3.95 19.45
CA GLY A 86 -2.17 -2.68 19.53
C GLY A 86 -1.55 -1.61 18.63
N VAL A 87 -2.40 -0.89 17.92
CA VAL A 87 -2.01 0.22 17.05
C VAL A 87 -2.26 1.53 17.78
N ASP A 88 -1.23 2.37 17.90
CA ASP A 88 -1.41 3.73 18.39
C ASP A 88 -2.22 4.57 17.38
N HIS A 89 -3.53 4.65 17.60
CA HIS A 89 -4.45 5.41 16.75
C HIS A 89 -4.09 6.89 16.66
N ARG A 90 -3.56 7.50 17.74
CA ARG A 90 -3.21 8.92 17.75
C ARG A 90 -1.99 9.14 16.86
N GLY A 91 -0.94 8.35 17.05
CA GLY A 91 0.25 8.39 16.20
C GLY A 91 -0.08 8.09 14.74
N LEU A 92 -1.01 7.17 14.47
CA LEU A 92 -1.44 6.87 13.11
C LEU A 92 -2.21 8.02 12.46
N ARG A 93 -3.09 8.70 13.20
CA ARG A 93 -3.78 9.90 12.70
C ARG A 93 -2.80 11.01 12.36
N ASP A 94 -1.82 11.25 13.22
CA ASP A 94 -0.81 12.28 12.99
C ASP A 94 0.09 11.92 11.78
N ARG A 95 0.40 10.63 11.60
CA ARG A 95 1.07 10.10 10.40
C ARG A 95 0.24 10.32 9.13
N VAL A 96 -1.06 10.03 9.15
CA VAL A 96 -1.98 10.27 8.03
C VAL A 96 -2.00 11.75 7.66
N ARG A 97 -2.09 12.64 8.66
CA ARG A 97 -2.09 14.09 8.44
C ARG A 97 -0.80 14.53 7.75
N ARG A 98 0.37 14.11 8.22
CA ARG A 98 1.65 14.45 7.59
C ARG A 98 1.78 13.91 6.16
N ALA A 99 1.32 12.68 5.93
CA ALA A 99 1.37 12.03 4.63
C ALA A 99 0.51 12.76 3.58
N LEU A 100 -0.70 13.19 3.96
CA LEU A 100 -1.67 13.81 3.06
C LEU A 100 -1.59 15.34 3.02
N SER A 101 -0.89 15.97 3.97
CA SER A 101 -0.60 17.41 4.02
C SER A 101 0.79 17.78 3.50
N GLN A 102 1.44 16.88 2.75
CA GLN A 102 2.65 17.16 1.93
C GLN A 102 4.01 17.12 2.64
N ASP A 103 4.11 16.63 3.87
CA ASP A 103 5.35 16.76 4.67
C ASP A 103 6.27 15.54 4.55
N ARG A 104 5.72 14.32 4.50
CA ARG A 104 6.53 13.09 4.35
C ARG A 104 5.68 11.86 4.01
N LEU A 105 5.68 11.46 2.75
CA LEU A 105 5.12 10.17 2.35
C LEU A 105 6.25 9.16 2.24
N THR A 106 6.22 8.13 3.09
CA THR A 106 7.20 7.04 3.07
C THR A 106 6.63 5.84 2.32
N THR A 107 7.50 4.92 1.87
CA THR A 107 7.09 3.68 1.22
C THR A 107 6.19 2.82 2.11
N SER A 108 6.55 2.66 3.39
CA SER A 108 5.74 1.92 4.37
C SER A 108 4.39 2.58 4.62
N THR A 109 4.33 3.92 4.66
CA THR A 109 3.06 4.64 4.79
C THR A 109 2.20 4.45 3.55
N LEU A 110 2.77 4.57 2.34
CA LEU A 110 2.04 4.37 1.09
C LEU A 110 1.47 2.96 0.98
N ASP A 111 2.27 1.95 1.29
CA ASP A 111 1.85 0.56 1.30
C ASP A 111 0.68 0.31 2.27
N LEU A 112 0.72 0.92 3.46
CA LEU A 112 -0.40 0.85 4.40
C LEU A 112 -1.69 1.46 3.83
N PHE A 113 -1.60 2.56 3.08
CA PHE A 113 -2.74 3.13 2.37
C PHE A 113 -3.27 2.20 1.28
N ILE A 114 -2.39 1.63 0.44
CA ILE A 114 -2.77 0.72 -0.63
C ILE A 114 -3.51 -0.49 -0.05
N ARG A 115 -2.95 -1.12 0.98
CA ARG A 115 -3.56 -2.27 1.65
C ARG A 115 -4.86 -1.91 2.35
N GLY A 116 -4.88 -0.81 3.11
CA GLY A 116 -6.06 -0.43 3.89
C GLY A 116 -7.25 0.04 3.06
N PHE A 117 -6.99 0.64 1.90
CA PHE A 117 -8.04 1.06 0.97
C PHE A 117 -8.34 0.03 -0.12
N GLY A 118 -7.59 -1.07 -0.20
CA GLY A 118 -7.73 -2.07 -1.26
C GLY A 118 -7.47 -1.46 -2.64
N ILE A 119 -6.43 -0.63 -2.76
CA ILE A 119 -6.04 -0.02 -4.03
C ILE A 119 -5.31 -1.09 -4.85
N HIS A 120 -5.76 -1.31 -6.08
CA HIS A 120 -5.22 -2.34 -6.97
C HIS A 120 -5.02 -1.80 -8.39
N GLY A 121 -4.29 -2.54 -9.22
CA GLY A 121 -4.16 -2.24 -10.64
C GLY A 121 -3.37 -0.95 -10.93
N PRO A 122 -3.78 -0.15 -11.94
CA PRO A 122 -2.99 0.95 -12.46
C PRO A 122 -2.80 2.09 -11.45
N GLU A 123 -3.73 2.27 -10.51
CA GLU A 123 -3.61 3.28 -9.44
C GLU A 123 -2.43 2.96 -8.51
N THR A 124 -2.27 1.68 -8.14
CA THR A 124 -1.17 1.23 -7.27
C THR A 124 0.17 1.40 -7.96
N GLU A 125 0.27 0.99 -9.21
CA GLU A 125 1.48 1.17 -10.01
C GLU A 125 1.84 2.66 -10.12
N ARG A 126 0.87 3.51 -10.44
CA ARG A 126 1.07 4.96 -10.54
C ARG A 126 1.51 5.59 -9.23
N LEU A 127 0.97 5.17 -8.09
CA LEU A 127 1.40 5.64 -6.77
C LEU A 127 2.88 5.31 -6.50
N TRP A 128 3.30 4.08 -6.80
CA TRP A 128 4.69 3.65 -6.63
C TRP A 128 5.63 4.38 -7.58
N ILE A 129 5.24 4.56 -8.84
CA ILE A 129 6.00 5.35 -9.82
C ILE A 129 6.19 6.79 -9.34
N LEU A 130 5.12 7.42 -8.84
CA LEU A 130 5.21 8.80 -8.35
C LEU A 130 6.11 8.93 -7.12
N LEU A 131 6.15 7.92 -6.25
CA LEU A 131 6.97 7.95 -5.03
C LEU A 131 8.44 7.62 -5.29
N LEU A 132 8.72 6.60 -6.10
CA LEU A 132 10.07 6.07 -6.36
C LEU A 132 10.73 6.71 -7.59
N GLY A 133 9.93 7.32 -8.48
CA GLY A 133 10.40 8.11 -9.62
C GLY A 133 10.93 7.30 -10.81
N GLY A 134 10.36 6.11 -11.03
CA GLY A 134 10.62 5.26 -12.18
C GLY A 134 9.55 4.16 -12.29
N PRO A 135 9.46 3.44 -13.42
CA PRO A 135 8.52 2.32 -13.58
C PRO A 135 8.81 1.26 -12.52
N VAL A 136 8.06 1.32 -11.42
CA VAL A 136 7.91 0.18 -10.53
C VAL A 136 6.93 -0.70 -11.27
N VAL A 137 7.44 -1.70 -11.97
CA VAL A 137 6.62 -2.80 -12.44
C VAL A 137 6.37 -3.64 -11.19
N PRO A 138 5.19 -3.61 -10.54
CA PRO A 138 4.82 -4.68 -9.63
C PRO A 138 4.76 -5.94 -10.49
N GLU A 139 5.81 -6.76 -10.42
CA GLU A 139 5.93 -7.92 -11.27
C GLU A 139 4.64 -8.75 -11.15
N PRO A 140 3.90 -8.99 -12.24
CA PRO A 140 2.71 -9.80 -12.19
C PRO A 140 3.15 -11.22 -11.82
N ARG A 141 2.84 -11.66 -10.59
CA ARG A 141 2.97 -13.06 -10.21
C ARG A 141 2.01 -13.90 -11.04
N THR A 142 2.44 -14.38 -12.19
CA THR A 142 1.74 -15.44 -12.93
C THR A 142 1.93 -16.79 -12.21
N PRO A 143 0.84 -17.51 -11.89
CA PRO A 143 0.91 -18.85 -11.29
C PRO A 143 1.22 -19.99 -12.30
N GLN A 144 2.08 -19.80 -13.30
CA GLN A 144 2.16 -20.70 -14.47
C GLN A 144 3.48 -21.44 -14.75
N SER A 145 4.40 -21.58 -13.78
CA SER A 145 5.49 -22.58 -13.92
C SER A 145 5.14 -23.97 -13.37
N LEU A 146 3.86 -24.20 -13.07
CA LEU A 146 3.28 -25.50 -12.77
C LEU A 146 2.61 -26.08 -14.03
N ARG A 147 3.32 -26.12 -15.18
CA ARG A 147 2.90 -26.95 -16.33
C ARG A 147 4.00 -27.23 -17.37
N ARG A 148 4.98 -28.04 -16.96
CA ARG A 148 5.55 -29.12 -17.81
C ARG A 148 5.59 -30.36 -16.91
N SER A 149 4.48 -31.10 -16.81
CA SER A 149 4.27 -32.37 -17.53
C SER A 149 5.55 -33.22 -17.48
N SER A 150 5.62 -34.19 -16.56
CA SER A 150 5.20 -35.60 -16.78
C SER A 150 6.28 -36.33 -17.59
N ALA A 151 6.88 -37.44 -17.16
CA ALA A 151 6.33 -38.56 -16.44
C ALA A 151 7.45 -39.34 -15.72
N ALA A 152 7.11 -39.92 -14.56
CA ALA A 152 7.72 -41.18 -14.17
C ALA A 152 7.25 -42.28 -15.13
N PRO A 153 8.09 -43.28 -15.40
CA PRO A 153 7.69 -44.58 -14.90
C PRO A 153 8.80 -45.23 -14.06
N ALA A 154 8.31 -46.05 -13.14
CA ALA A 154 9.07 -47.05 -12.40
C ALA A 154 9.67 -48.12 -13.33
N ASP A 155 10.43 -49.04 -12.71
CA ASP A 155 11.15 -50.22 -13.22
C ASP A 155 12.56 -49.98 -13.78
N HIS A 156 13.61 -50.37 -13.02
CA HIS A 156 14.03 -51.77 -12.82
C HIS A 156 14.96 -51.89 -11.59
#